data_AF-A0A0D2YCF7-F1
#
_entry.id   AF-A0A0D2YCF7-F1
#
_cell.length_a   1.000
_cell.length_b   1.000
_cell.length_c   1.000
_cell.angle_alpha   90.00
_cell.angle_beta   90.00
_cell.angle_gamma   90.00
#
_symmetry.space_group_name_H-M   'P 1'
#
loop_
_entity.id
_entity.type
_entity.pdbx_description
1 polymer ?
#
loop_
_entity_poly.entity_id
_entity_poly.type
_entity_poly.pdbx_seq_one_letter_code
_entity_poly.pdbx_strand_id
1 'polypeptide(L)'
;MSRSSVKYMDLIAVELAPGLATVGTEIKLIGNDSGESGSILSGYISRVDRNTPIYSQYTDFNTCYYQANASASSGSSGSPVFNVDGLAIGLQAGGISNASTDYFLPLDAPQRVLKQIQNGGEVKRGDIQTVFKHKPFLGCQHLRLSDKWESLFRKTFPNLKGLIVAEKVLPEGPSDGKLEAGDILIKINGKLVDQFLCLNTVLDENVGQTVAHRYGLACSGVFVSDPGYFLHPIRRLAIIDSVNHNRTPNLVAFVQVMKEIPVGTSVPIKYWYPDSRYNLETAVVTINRGWSQKLKMFKRNDTTGDWDVEVHANTSPSVQQARHRVPHRPSTRIIDQITYGIVDDRDPDPIKEYLGISSHIIAPNTEKLGQGVNLSLRRLPVELQPVKIIDARAIGVSEEWIEKIQNDPADAYMFKVERTWGQLPDQFQKEDVLLSLDGNLVTKLSALEATDGKEFLNVVISRKGQQITFKAQTVLEDDFETTELVSFDGLVVQRPHRTVRQSIEKLPSDVYVTCTYRGSPAHAYHSLTAMLSKIPHNTHFKMNMVEYSGNPSFVTLKKNERFFPLTVWSRDPSESKGWKRITYENGIAAAGEGHHGLSM
;
A
#
# COMPACT_ATOMS: atom_id res chain seq x y z
N MET A 1 -12.50 11.20 60.49
CA MET A 1 -11.76 11.86 61.60
C MET A 1 -11.50 13.31 61.27
N SER A 2 -11.57 14.22 62.25
CA SER A 2 -11.17 15.62 62.06
C SER A 2 -9.65 15.78 62.26
N ARG A 3 -9.03 16.81 61.68
CA ARG A 3 -7.59 17.08 61.84
C ARG A 3 -7.17 17.25 63.31
N SER A 4 -8.10 17.74 64.14
CA SER A 4 -7.95 17.89 65.60
C SER A 4 -7.92 16.56 66.36
N SER A 5 -8.63 15.52 65.89
CA SER A 5 -8.61 14.19 66.55
C SER A 5 -7.30 13.43 66.36
N VAL A 6 -6.53 13.73 65.31
CA VAL A 6 -5.24 13.06 65.03
C VAL A 6 -4.10 13.59 65.91
N LYS A 7 -4.21 14.83 66.40
CA LYS A 7 -3.15 15.51 67.18
C LYS A 7 -2.89 14.88 68.55
N TYR A 8 -3.83 14.08 69.06
CA TYR A 8 -3.80 13.49 70.41
C TYR A 8 -3.67 11.96 70.37
N MET A 9 -3.32 11.37 69.23
CA MET A 9 -3.10 9.94 69.09
C MET A 9 -1.60 9.63 69.06
N ASP A 10 -1.18 8.59 69.77
CA ASP A 10 0.14 8.01 69.58
C ASP A 10 0.13 7.21 68.28
N LEU A 11 0.69 7.80 67.21
CA LEU A 11 0.73 7.20 65.89
C LEU A 11 2.08 6.53 65.64
N ILE A 12 2.03 5.30 65.13
CA ILE A 12 3.21 4.59 64.65
C ILE A 12 3.34 4.86 63.15
N ALA A 13 4.48 5.42 62.75
CA ALA A 13 4.78 5.63 61.34
C ALA A 13 5.12 4.28 60.69
N VAL A 14 4.52 4.03 59.54
CA VAL A 14 4.86 2.87 58.70
C VAL A 14 6.03 3.24 57.80
N GLU A 15 7.06 2.38 57.79
CA GLU A 15 8.20 2.54 56.90
C GLU A 15 7.83 2.10 55.47
N LEU A 16 8.14 2.96 54.48
CA LEU A 16 7.84 2.71 53.06
C LEU A 16 9.07 2.17 52.34
N ALA A 17 8.96 0.99 51.74
CA ALA A 17 10.01 0.30 51.01
C ALA A 17 9.54 -0.21 49.63
N PRO A 18 9.13 0.68 48.69
CA PRO A 18 8.63 0.28 47.37
C PRO A 18 9.59 -0.64 46.59
N GLY A 19 10.90 -0.43 46.74
CA GLY A 19 11.93 -1.22 46.05
C GLY A 19 11.99 -2.71 46.42
N LEU A 20 11.29 -3.15 47.47
CA LEU A 20 11.21 -4.55 47.88
C LEU A 20 10.04 -5.31 47.20
N ALA A 21 9.19 -4.63 46.43
CA ALA A 21 8.14 -5.27 45.66
C ALA A 21 8.71 -5.97 44.42
N THR A 22 8.81 -7.30 44.48
CA THR A 22 9.26 -8.14 43.36
C THR A 22 8.29 -9.28 43.12
N VAL A 23 8.36 -9.91 41.94
CA VAL A 23 7.54 -11.10 41.68
C VAL A 23 7.93 -12.22 42.64
N GLY A 24 6.96 -12.77 43.35
CA GLY A 24 7.15 -13.76 44.40
C GLY A 24 7.25 -13.19 45.81
N THR A 25 7.27 -11.86 45.99
CA THR A 25 7.22 -11.25 47.33
C THR A 25 5.90 -11.63 48.02
N GLU A 26 5.99 -12.28 49.18
CA GLU A 26 4.86 -12.54 50.06
C GLU A 26 4.36 -11.23 50.68
N ILE A 27 3.05 -11.06 50.72
CA ILE A 27 2.41 -9.83 51.17
C ILE A 27 1.36 -10.08 52.23
N LYS A 28 1.15 -9.07 53.07
CA LYS A 28 0.04 -8.95 54.01
C LYS A 28 -0.71 -7.64 53.77
N LEU A 29 -1.99 -7.71 53.49
CA LEU A 29 -2.89 -6.58 53.39
C LEU A 29 -3.61 -6.43 54.72
N ILE A 30 -3.48 -5.26 55.35
CA ILE A 30 -4.15 -4.95 56.62
C ILE A 30 -5.16 -3.83 56.35
N GLY A 31 -6.44 -4.15 56.44
CA GLY A 31 -7.50 -3.23 56.04
C GLY A 31 -8.84 -3.49 56.71
N ASN A 32 -9.81 -2.67 56.32
CA ASN A 32 -11.21 -2.80 56.72
C ASN A 32 -11.99 -3.51 55.62
N ASP A 33 -11.91 -4.83 55.59
CA ASP A 33 -12.52 -5.64 54.54
C ASP A 33 -14.04 -5.78 54.79
N SER A 34 -14.87 -5.16 53.94
CA SER A 34 -16.34 -5.14 54.09
C SER A 34 -16.88 -4.70 55.46
N GLY A 35 -16.12 -3.87 56.20
CA GLY A 35 -16.51 -3.39 57.54
C GLY A 35 -15.90 -4.17 58.70
N GLU A 36 -15.14 -5.24 58.43
CA GLU A 36 -14.36 -5.97 59.41
C GLU A 36 -13.00 -5.30 59.64
N SER A 37 -12.97 -4.34 60.57
CA SER A 37 -11.73 -3.65 60.96
C SER A 37 -10.70 -4.64 61.51
N GLY A 38 -9.51 -4.67 60.90
CA GLY A 38 -8.38 -5.50 61.37
C GLY A 38 -8.19 -6.82 60.62
N SER A 39 -8.92 -7.04 59.53
CA SER A 39 -8.68 -8.17 58.61
C SER A 39 -7.25 -8.17 58.08
N ILE A 40 -6.61 -9.35 58.04
CA ILE A 40 -5.29 -9.57 57.44
C ILE A 40 -5.45 -10.58 56.32
N LEU A 41 -5.18 -10.15 55.08
CA LEU A 41 -5.18 -11.03 53.90
C LEU A 41 -3.75 -11.26 53.45
N SER A 42 -3.41 -12.49 53.08
CA SER A 42 -2.08 -12.85 52.58
C SER A 42 -2.11 -13.21 51.10
N GLY A 43 -1.01 -12.98 50.41
CA GLY A 43 -0.86 -13.35 49.00
C GLY A 43 0.59 -13.25 48.52
N TYR A 44 0.79 -13.32 47.21
CA TYR A 44 2.09 -13.12 46.57
C TYR A 44 1.96 -12.15 45.39
N ILE A 45 2.98 -11.30 45.21
CA ILE A 45 3.05 -10.46 44.01
C ILE A 45 3.32 -11.36 42.80
N SER A 46 2.38 -11.39 41.87
CA SER A 46 2.46 -12.12 40.60
C SER A 46 3.10 -11.29 39.48
N ARG A 47 3.02 -9.95 39.55
CA ARG A 47 3.53 -9.04 38.53
C ARG A 47 3.78 -7.64 39.10
N VAL A 48 4.76 -6.90 38.57
CA VAL A 48 5.11 -5.53 39.01
C VAL A 48 4.98 -4.46 37.93
N ASP A 49 4.80 -4.85 36.67
CA ASP A 49 4.81 -3.98 35.48
C ASP A 49 3.46 -4.00 34.73
N ARG A 50 2.36 -4.21 35.45
CA ARG A 50 1.02 -4.27 34.84
C ARG A 50 0.56 -2.86 34.48
N ASN A 51 0.10 -2.64 33.25
CA ASN A 51 -0.59 -1.38 32.91
C ASN A 51 -1.83 -1.17 33.79
N THR A 52 -2.28 0.09 33.90
CA THR A 52 -3.48 0.42 34.68
C THR A 52 -4.67 -0.49 34.34
N PRO A 53 -5.34 -1.06 35.36
CA PRO A 53 -6.62 -1.76 35.16
C PRO A 53 -7.71 -0.81 34.65
N ILE A 54 -8.58 -1.30 33.76
CA ILE A 54 -9.69 -0.52 33.21
C ILE A 54 -10.89 -0.63 34.16
N TYR A 55 -11.31 0.51 34.72
CA TYR A 55 -12.55 0.60 35.50
C TYR A 55 -13.62 1.39 34.74
N SER A 56 -14.89 1.19 35.10
CA SER A 56 -16.04 1.73 34.37
C SER A 56 -16.23 3.26 34.47
N GLN A 57 -15.55 3.94 35.40
CA GLN A 57 -15.80 5.36 35.70
C GLN A 57 -14.51 6.20 35.72
N TYR A 58 -13.42 5.71 36.32
CA TYR A 58 -12.14 6.41 36.42
C TYR A 58 -10.98 5.43 36.27
N THR A 59 -9.98 5.76 35.46
CA THR A 59 -8.78 4.93 35.25
C THR A 59 -7.55 5.83 35.33
N ASP A 60 -6.52 5.41 36.06
CA ASP A 60 -5.24 6.12 36.06
C ASP A 60 -4.52 6.00 34.71
N PHE A 61 -3.70 6.99 34.40
CA PHE A 61 -2.86 6.98 33.21
C PHE A 61 -1.38 7.01 33.59
N ASN A 62 -0.54 6.51 32.69
CA ASN A 62 0.92 6.65 32.79
C ASN A 62 1.50 6.12 34.11
N THR A 63 0.99 4.98 34.58
CA THR A 63 1.51 4.27 35.75
C THR A 63 1.38 2.75 35.55
N CYS A 64 2.20 2.01 36.29
CA CYS A 64 2.07 0.56 36.42
C CYS A 64 1.50 0.22 37.80
N TYR A 65 0.90 -0.96 37.87
CA TYR A 65 0.33 -1.56 39.07
C TYR A 65 1.06 -2.87 39.38
N TYR A 66 1.14 -3.18 40.67
CA TYR A 66 1.46 -4.53 41.10
C TYR A 66 0.19 -5.37 41.04
N GLN A 67 0.34 -6.62 40.67
CA GLN A 67 -0.75 -7.59 40.66
C GLN A 67 -0.42 -8.71 41.63
N ALA A 68 -1.35 -9.08 42.49
CA ALA A 68 -1.17 -10.18 43.42
C ALA A 68 -2.40 -11.08 43.51
N ASN A 69 -2.19 -12.32 43.95
CA ASN A 69 -3.26 -13.19 44.37
C ASN A 69 -3.62 -12.89 45.83
N ALA A 70 -4.37 -11.82 46.04
CA ALA A 70 -5.10 -11.61 47.28
C ALA A 70 -6.60 -11.72 46.99
N SER A 71 -7.40 -11.82 48.04
CA SER A 71 -8.87 -11.90 47.96
C SER A 71 -9.49 -10.71 48.68
N ALA A 72 -8.96 -9.51 48.43
CA ALA A 72 -9.45 -8.32 49.07
C ALA A 72 -10.83 -7.92 48.52
N SER A 73 -11.74 -7.52 49.41
CA SER A 73 -13.09 -7.11 49.05
C SER A 73 -13.26 -5.58 49.12
N SER A 74 -14.49 -5.12 48.87
CA SER A 74 -14.87 -3.71 48.98
C SER A 74 -14.62 -3.16 50.39
N GLY A 75 -13.94 -2.02 50.50
CA GLY A 75 -13.59 -1.38 51.78
C GLY A 75 -12.09 -1.40 52.10
N SER A 76 -11.32 -2.28 51.44
CA SER A 76 -9.87 -2.37 51.59
C SER A 76 -9.07 -1.31 50.79
N SER A 77 -9.72 -0.51 49.95
CA SER A 77 -9.07 0.52 49.12
C SER A 77 -8.31 1.56 49.98
N GLY A 78 -7.07 1.84 49.61
CA GLY A 78 -6.15 2.70 50.36
C GLY A 78 -5.37 1.98 51.48
N SER A 79 -5.64 0.69 51.74
CA SER A 79 -4.94 -0.05 52.77
C SER A 79 -3.48 -0.32 52.39
N PRO A 80 -2.53 -0.21 53.34
CA PRO A 80 -1.14 -0.54 53.09
C PRO A 80 -0.96 -2.05 52.85
N VAL A 81 -0.11 -2.36 51.86
CA VAL A 81 0.35 -3.71 51.56
C VAL A 81 1.76 -3.85 52.12
N PHE A 82 1.94 -4.80 53.04
CA PHE A 82 3.20 -5.05 53.72
C PHE A 82 3.91 -6.27 53.15
N ASN A 83 5.25 -6.29 53.20
CA ASN A 83 6.02 -7.52 53.09
C ASN A 83 6.04 -8.28 54.44
N VAL A 84 6.72 -9.43 54.49
CA VAL A 84 6.85 -10.25 55.71
C VAL A 84 7.60 -9.55 56.86
N ASP A 85 8.42 -8.54 56.55
CA ASP A 85 9.16 -7.75 57.53
C ASP A 85 8.35 -6.58 58.11
N GLY A 86 7.11 -6.39 57.65
CA GLY A 86 6.24 -5.29 58.10
C GLY A 86 6.54 -3.94 57.42
N LEU A 87 7.27 -3.94 56.31
CA LEU A 87 7.53 -2.74 55.50
C LEU A 87 6.44 -2.57 54.45
N ALA A 88 5.93 -1.35 54.28
CA ALA A 88 4.91 -1.09 53.26
C ALA A 88 5.55 -0.99 51.87
N ILE A 89 5.05 -1.80 50.93
CA ILE A 89 5.56 -1.90 49.57
C ILE A 89 4.56 -1.39 48.53
N GLY A 90 3.27 -1.33 48.85
CA GLY A 90 2.21 -0.90 47.94
C GLY A 90 0.97 -0.38 48.68
N LEU A 91 0.00 0.14 47.93
CA LEU A 91 -1.33 0.51 48.42
C LEU A 91 -2.40 -0.26 47.67
N GLN A 92 -3.36 -0.85 48.38
CA GLN A 92 -4.49 -1.51 47.74
C GLN A 92 -5.36 -0.51 46.99
N ALA A 93 -5.54 -0.74 45.70
CA ALA A 93 -6.27 0.17 44.82
C ALA A 93 -7.56 -0.46 44.29
N GLY A 94 -7.57 -1.77 44.05
CA GLY A 94 -8.77 -2.50 43.67
C GLY A 94 -8.47 -3.95 43.32
N GLY A 95 -9.47 -4.68 42.88
CA GLY A 95 -9.35 -6.08 42.47
C GLY A 95 -10.47 -6.51 41.54
N ILE A 96 -10.40 -7.74 41.04
CA ILE A 96 -11.48 -8.34 40.24
C ILE A 96 -12.35 -9.18 41.18
N SER A 97 -13.64 -8.83 41.32
CA SER A 97 -14.55 -9.51 42.27
C SER A 97 -14.74 -11.01 42.03
N ASN A 98 -14.50 -11.49 40.81
CA ASN A 98 -14.72 -12.89 40.41
C ASN A 98 -13.40 -13.67 40.22
N ALA A 99 -12.26 -13.11 40.66
CA ALA A 99 -10.95 -13.76 40.59
C ALA A 99 -10.12 -13.39 41.83
N SER A 100 -9.22 -14.25 42.28
CA SER A 100 -8.23 -13.90 43.31
C SER A 100 -7.13 -13.02 42.70
N THR A 101 -7.47 -11.80 42.28
CA THR A 101 -6.53 -10.87 41.66
C THR A 101 -6.80 -9.45 42.15
N ASP A 102 -5.82 -8.96 42.90
CA ASP A 102 -5.77 -7.60 43.43
C ASP A 102 -4.70 -6.78 42.73
N TYR A 103 -4.91 -5.47 42.74
CA TYR A 103 -4.09 -4.44 42.12
C TYR A 103 -3.63 -3.44 43.16
N PHE A 104 -2.31 -3.31 43.28
CA PHE A 104 -1.69 -2.38 44.21
C PHE A 104 -0.98 -1.26 43.47
N LEU A 105 -1.16 -0.05 43.96
CA LEU A 105 -0.43 1.12 43.51
C LEU A 105 1.01 1.08 44.10
N PRO A 106 2.06 1.23 43.28
CA PRO A 106 3.44 1.37 43.75
C PRO A 106 3.63 2.60 44.63
N LEU A 107 4.50 2.49 45.65
CA LEU A 107 4.75 3.57 46.59
C LEU A 107 5.83 4.57 46.13
N ASP A 108 6.52 4.35 45.01
CA ASP A 108 7.61 5.22 44.57
C ASP A 108 7.17 6.68 44.35
N ALA A 109 6.07 6.88 43.61
CA ALA A 109 5.53 8.21 43.36
C ALA A 109 4.94 8.85 44.64
N PRO A 110 4.10 8.17 45.44
CA PRO A 110 3.67 8.66 46.76
C PRO A 110 4.83 9.05 47.68
N GLN A 111 5.88 8.22 47.78
CA GLN A 111 7.04 8.49 48.64
C GLN A 111 7.81 9.73 48.18
N ARG A 112 7.99 9.92 46.86
CA ARG A 112 8.61 11.13 46.31
C ARG A 112 7.80 12.39 46.64
N VAL A 113 6.49 12.34 46.41
CA VAL A 113 5.59 13.48 46.68
C VAL A 113 5.52 13.79 48.18
N LEU A 114 5.45 12.77 49.04
CA LEU A 114 5.46 12.94 50.49
C LEU A 114 6.70 13.68 50.97
N LYS A 115 7.89 13.30 50.46
CA LYS A 115 9.15 14.01 50.76
C LYS A 115 9.11 15.47 50.33
N GLN A 116 8.54 15.78 49.16
CA GLN A 116 8.40 17.17 48.71
C GLN A 116 7.51 17.99 49.65
N ILE A 117 6.37 17.43 50.06
CA ILE A 117 5.44 18.08 51.00
C ILE A 117 6.11 18.29 52.37
N GLN A 118 6.81 17.28 52.88
CA GLN A 118 7.52 17.36 54.17
C GLN A 118 8.62 18.42 54.16
N ASN A 119 9.27 18.62 53.01
CA ASN A 119 10.28 19.66 52.82
C ASN A 119 9.69 21.06 52.59
N GLY A 120 8.36 21.22 52.68
CA GLY A 120 7.66 22.49 52.45
C GLY A 120 7.63 22.93 50.97
N GLY A 121 7.93 22.01 50.04
CA GLY A 121 7.92 22.28 48.61
C GLY A 121 6.52 22.22 47.98
N GLU A 122 6.37 22.87 46.83
CA GLU A 122 5.18 22.75 45.98
C GLU A 122 5.25 21.45 45.15
N VAL A 123 4.14 20.70 45.11
CA VAL A 123 4.04 19.48 44.30
C VAL A 123 3.65 19.85 42.88
N LYS A 124 4.64 19.88 41.98
CA LYS A 124 4.43 20.11 40.54
C LYS A 124 4.02 18.82 39.85
N ARG A 125 3.08 18.93 38.90
CA ARG A 125 2.63 17.82 38.06
C ARG A 125 2.70 18.23 36.59
N GLY A 126 3.59 17.61 35.85
CA GLY A 126 3.75 17.85 34.41
C GLY A 126 3.04 16.80 33.58
N ASP A 127 2.44 17.23 32.48
CA ASP A 127 1.86 16.34 31.49
C ASP A 127 2.03 16.93 30.09
N ILE A 128 2.26 16.06 29.12
CA ILE A 128 2.28 16.38 27.69
C ILE A 128 0.99 15.94 26.99
N GLN A 129 -0.03 15.57 27.77
CA GLN A 129 -1.37 15.18 27.31
C GLN A 129 -1.33 13.97 26.37
N THR A 130 -0.49 12.99 26.72
CA THR A 130 -0.37 11.72 26.01
C THR A 130 -0.55 10.59 27.01
N VAL A 131 -1.47 9.67 26.69
CA VAL A 131 -1.60 8.40 27.39
C VAL A 131 -0.62 7.41 26.78
N PHE A 132 0.23 6.88 27.63
CA PHE A 132 1.23 5.88 27.31
C PHE A 132 0.88 4.53 27.94
N LYS A 133 1.39 3.45 27.36
CA LYS A 133 1.33 2.09 27.90
C LYS A 133 2.70 1.46 27.92
N HIS A 134 2.97 0.66 28.94
CA HIS A 134 4.10 -0.26 28.94
C HIS A 134 3.80 -1.42 27.98
N LYS A 135 4.67 -1.65 27.00
CA LYS A 135 4.61 -2.80 26.09
C LYS A 135 5.87 -3.66 26.25
N PRO A 136 5.74 -5.00 26.34
CA PRO A 136 6.90 -5.89 26.34
C PRO A 136 7.79 -5.69 25.11
N PHE A 137 9.08 -6.03 25.20
CA PHE A 137 10.02 -5.86 24.08
C PHE A 137 9.53 -6.47 22.76
N LEU A 138 8.91 -7.66 22.80
CA LEU A 138 8.32 -8.28 21.61
C LEU A 138 7.22 -7.41 20.98
N GLY A 139 6.40 -6.77 21.81
CA GLY A 139 5.40 -5.78 21.36
C GLY A 139 6.05 -4.53 20.77
N CYS A 140 7.15 -4.06 21.36
CA CYS A 140 7.94 -2.95 20.82
C CYS A 140 8.64 -3.30 19.49
N GLN A 141 9.09 -4.55 19.32
CA GLN A 141 9.64 -5.05 18.06
C GLN A 141 8.59 -5.05 16.94
N HIS A 142 7.33 -5.41 17.25
CA HIS A 142 6.22 -5.26 16.30
C HIS A 142 5.99 -3.80 15.92
N LEU A 143 6.26 -2.86 16.83
CA LEU A 143 6.27 -1.42 16.60
C LEU A 143 7.61 -0.88 16.06
N ARG A 144 8.48 -1.76 15.55
CA ARG A 144 9.74 -1.43 14.87
C ARG A 144 10.84 -0.84 15.74
N LEU A 145 10.87 -1.19 17.02
CA LEU A 145 12.05 -0.96 17.85
C LEU A 145 13.29 -1.59 17.18
N SER A 146 14.35 -0.79 17.03
CA SER A 146 15.59 -1.28 16.44
C SER A 146 16.36 -2.17 17.39
N ASP A 147 17.07 -3.17 16.85
CA ASP A 147 17.94 -4.06 17.64
C ASP A 147 18.99 -3.26 18.42
N LYS A 148 19.46 -2.12 17.87
CA LYS A 148 20.39 -1.21 18.54
C LYS A 148 19.78 -0.65 19.84
N TRP A 149 18.54 -0.17 19.80
CA TRP A 149 17.88 0.42 20.97
C TRP A 149 17.51 -0.65 21.98
N GLU A 150 16.93 -1.76 21.53
CA GLU A 150 16.64 -2.88 22.42
C GLU A 150 17.90 -3.38 23.14
N SER A 151 18.99 -3.60 22.40
CA SER A 151 20.26 -4.03 22.98
C SER A 151 20.79 -3.03 24.01
N LEU A 152 20.67 -1.72 23.73
CA LEU A 152 21.07 -0.68 24.67
C LEU A 152 20.24 -0.75 25.95
N PHE A 153 18.90 -0.82 25.85
CA PHE A 153 18.02 -0.88 27.01
C PHE A 153 18.25 -2.13 27.85
N ARG A 154 18.38 -3.30 27.22
CA ARG A 154 18.66 -4.55 27.95
C ARG A 154 20.02 -4.54 28.64
N LYS A 155 21.02 -3.90 28.04
CA LYS A 155 22.34 -3.73 28.64
C LYS A 155 22.31 -2.76 29.82
N THR A 156 21.63 -1.63 29.68
CA THR A 156 21.55 -0.60 30.72
C THR A 156 20.62 -1.00 31.87
N PHE A 157 19.53 -1.69 31.56
CA PHE A 157 18.49 -2.10 32.52
C PHE A 157 18.19 -3.61 32.38
N PRO A 158 18.99 -4.50 32.99
CA PRO A 158 18.86 -5.96 32.81
C PRO A 158 17.49 -6.54 33.21
N ASN A 159 16.83 -5.91 34.18
CA ASN A 159 15.53 -6.35 34.69
C ASN A 159 14.34 -5.81 33.89
N LEU A 160 14.58 -4.88 32.96
CA LEU A 160 13.53 -4.26 32.15
C LEU A 160 12.90 -5.30 31.22
N LYS A 161 11.57 -5.31 31.14
CA LYS A 161 10.79 -6.30 30.34
C LYS A 161 10.11 -5.69 29.12
N GLY A 162 10.11 -4.37 28.98
CA GLY A 162 9.44 -3.63 27.92
C GLY A 162 9.78 -2.16 27.93
N LEU A 163 9.09 -1.38 27.09
CA LEU A 163 9.26 0.07 26.97
C LEU A 163 7.91 0.77 26.99
N ILE A 164 7.95 2.09 27.12
CA ILE A 164 6.78 2.96 27.13
C ILE A 164 6.43 3.36 25.69
N VAL A 165 5.18 3.17 25.32
CA VAL A 165 4.64 3.42 23.97
C VAL A 165 3.45 4.36 24.07
N ALA A 166 3.40 5.39 23.22
CA ALA A 166 2.26 6.28 23.11
C ALA A 166 1.03 5.47 22.64
N GLU A 167 -0.05 5.51 23.41
CA GLU A 167 -1.31 4.84 23.05
C GLU A 167 -2.30 5.84 22.48
N LYS A 168 -2.41 7.01 23.09
CA LYS A 168 -3.33 8.07 22.68
C LYS A 168 -2.71 9.44 22.92
N VAL A 169 -2.75 10.29 21.91
CA VAL A 169 -2.38 11.70 21.98
C VAL A 169 -3.67 12.50 22.01
N LEU A 170 -3.82 13.41 22.97
CA LEU A 170 -5.01 14.27 23.02
C LEU A 170 -4.92 15.35 21.93
N PRO A 171 -5.98 15.53 21.11
CA PRO A 171 -6.03 16.61 20.13
C PRO A 171 -5.85 17.97 20.79
N GLU A 172 -5.22 18.90 20.07
CA GLU A 172 -4.89 20.27 20.52
C GLU A 172 -3.94 20.35 21.73
N GLY A 173 -3.48 19.20 22.24
CA GLY A 173 -2.53 19.13 23.35
C GLY A 173 -1.08 19.43 22.93
N PRO A 174 -0.15 19.60 23.91
CA PRO A 174 1.25 19.90 23.64
C PRO A 174 1.98 18.91 22.71
N SER A 175 1.49 17.67 22.68
CA SER A 175 2.01 16.57 21.88
C SER A 175 1.27 16.33 20.56
N ASP A 176 0.17 17.04 20.30
CA ASP A 176 -0.57 16.91 19.05
C ASP A 176 0.31 17.29 17.84
N GLY A 177 0.25 16.49 16.79
CA GLY A 177 1.13 16.58 15.61
C GLY A 177 2.63 16.32 15.87
N LYS A 178 3.04 16.01 17.10
CA LYS A 178 4.44 15.70 17.49
C LYS A 178 4.64 14.27 17.95
N LEU A 179 3.58 13.66 18.48
CA LEU A 179 3.46 12.26 18.85
C LEU A 179 2.34 11.63 18.04
N GLU A 180 2.47 10.34 17.79
CA GLU A 180 1.38 9.52 17.30
C GLU A 180 1.25 8.24 18.12
N ALA A 181 0.05 7.66 18.11
CA ALA A 181 -0.17 6.34 18.70
C ALA A 181 0.76 5.30 18.07
N GLY A 182 1.48 4.56 18.92
CA GLY A 182 2.48 3.57 18.53
C GLY A 182 3.93 4.07 18.61
N ASP A 183 4.18 5.36 18.85
CA ASP A 183 5.53 5.87 19.05
C ASP A 183 6.16 5.30 20.34
N ILE A 184 7.38 4.79 20.22
CA ILE A 184 8.14 4.25 21.35
C ILE A 184 9.01 5.35 21.95
N LEU A 185 8.84 5.64 23.24
CA LEU A 185 9.60 6.66 23.93
C LEU A 185 10.98 6.12 24.32
N ILE A 186 12.03 6.64 23.66
CA ILE A 186 13.42 6.18 23.88
C ILE A 186 14.14 7.09 24.88
N LYS A 187 14.05 8.41 24.67
CA LYS A 187 14.71 9.41 25.51
C LYS A 187 13.82 10.61 25.76
N ILE A 188 14.03 11.25 26.90
CA ILE A 188 13.55 12.59 27.23
C ILE A 188 14.71 13.41 27.80
N ASN A 189 14.94 14.61 27.27
CA ASN A 189 16.07 15.48 27.64
C ASN A 189 17.43 14.74 27.63
N GLY A 190 17.63 13.84 26.65
CA GLY A 190 18.85 13.04 26.48
C GLY A 190 18.97 11.79 27.37
N LYS A 191 18.15 11.66 28.42
CA LYS A 191 18.12 10.51 29.35
C LYS A 191 17.22 9.40 28.81
N LEU A 192 17.63 8.14 28.99
CA LEU A 192 16.80 6.98 28.63
C LEU A 192 15.58 6.90 29.55
N VAL A 193 14.43 6.57 28.98
CA VAL A 193 13.18 6.39 29.73
C VAL A 193 12.86 4.89 29.78
N ASP A 194 13.01 4.30 30.94
CA ASP A 194 12.79 2.88 31.19
C ASP A 194 11.39 2.61 31.78
N GLN A 195 10.92 3.46 32.69
CA GLN A 195 9.66 3.27 33.42
C GLN A 195 8.87 4.57 33.60
N PHE A 196 7.58 4.43 33.91
CA PHE A 196 6.68 5.57 34.13
C PHE A 196 7.15 6.51 35.22
N LEU A 197 7.81 6.01 36.28
CA LEU A 197 8.38 6.85 37.31
C LEU A 197 9.43 7.82 36.75
N CYS A 198 10.30 7.34 35.86
CA CYS A 198 11.30 8.16 35.19
C CYS A 198 10.61 9.22 34.31
N LEU A 199 9.62 8.80 33.51
CA LEU A 199 8.84 9.72 32.67
C LEU A 199 8.18 10.83 33.50
N ASN A 200 7.38 10.45 34.49
CA ASN A 200 6.61 11.38 35.30
C ASN A 200 7.52 12.32 36.10
N THR A 201 8.64 11.83 36.61
CA THR A 201 9.63 12.67 37.32
C THR A 201 10.20 13.75 36.40
N VAL A 202 10.58 13.40 35.17
CA VAL A 202 11.10 14.39 34.22
C VAL A 202 10.01 15.42 33.85
N LEU A 203 8.77 14.99 33.64
CA LEU A 203 7.68 15.90 33.33
C LEU A 203 7.39 16.87 34.49
N ASP A 204 7.32 16.37 35.71
CA ASP A 204 7.07 17.17 36.91
C ASP A 204 8.18 18.21 37.18
N GLU A 205 9.44 17.87 36.88
CA GLU A 205 10.58 18.77 37.04
C GLU A 205 10.63 19.86 35.96
N ASN A 206 9.92 19.68 34.84
CA ASN A 206 9.99 20.54 33.66
C ASN A 206 8.64 21.18 33.30
N VAL A 207 7.74 21.38 34.28
CA VAL A 207 6.46 22.07 34.06
C VAL A 207 6.68 23.45 33.44
N GLY A 208 6.01 23.71 32.31
CA GLY A 208 6.13 24.96 31.56
C GLY A 208 7.38 25.08 30.68
N GLN A 209 8.22 24.04 30.61
CA GLN A 209 9.41 24.02 29.76
C GLN A 209 9.25 23.07 28.57
N THR A 210 10.07 23.27 27.53
CA THR A 210 10.13 22.36 26.38
C THR A 210 10.95 21.12 26.72
N VAL A 211 10.36 19.94 26.58
CA VAL A 211 11.07 18.66 26.70
C VAL A 211 11.34 18.07 25.32
N ALA A 212 12.60 17.71 25.05
CA ALA A 212 12.98 17.08 23.80
C ALA A 212 12.89 15.55 23.94
N HIS A 213 12.18 14.90 23.04
CA HIS A 213 12.06 13.45 22.98
C HIS A 213 12.52 12.94 21.61
N ARG A 214 12.92 11.66 21.55
CA ARG A 214 13.29 11.01 20.29
C ARG A 214 12.59 9.67 20.16
N TYR A 215 11.98 9.45 19.00
CA TYR A 215 11.36 8.17 18.63
C TYR A 215 12.35 7.28 17.89
N GLY A 216 12.25 5.98 18.16
CA GLY A 216 13.14 4.98 17.62
C GLY A 216 12.62 4.29 16.37
N LEU A 217 12.28 5.01 15.30
CA LEU A 217 12.06 4.36 14.00
C LEU A 217 13.41 4.04 13.35
N ALA A 218 13.64 2.76 13.10
CA ALA A 218 14.75 2.35 12.28
C ALA A 218 14.46 2.70 10.81
N CYS A 219 15.26 3.56 10.19
CA CYS A 219 15.30 3.71 8.72
C CYS A 219 15.98 2.47 8.12
N SER A 220 15.33 1.31 8.22
CA SER A 220 15.85 0.02 7.79
C SER A 220 14.74 -0.83 7.19
N GLY A 221 15.07 -1.60 6.17
CA GLY A 221 14.13 -2.50 5.49
C GLY A 221 14.37 -2.51 4.00
N VAL A 222 13.60 -3.34 3.31
CA VAL A 222 13.63 -3.46 1.86
C VAL A 222 12.51 -2.61 1.29
N PHE A 223 12.86 -1.44 0.77
CA PHE A 223 11.90 -0.50 0.18
C PHE A 223 11.56 -0.91 -1.25
N VAL A 224 10.26 -1.00 -1.53
CA VAL A 224 9.72 -1.28 -2.86
C VAL A 224 9.61 0.05 -3.61
N SER A 225 10.63 0.37 -4.40
CA SER A 225 10.60 1.55 -5.27
C SER A 225 9.63 1.37 -6.44
N ASP A 226 9.65 0.19 -7.05
CA ASP A 226 8.76 -0.20 -8.14
C ASP A 226 8.41 -1.69 -7.99
N PRO A 227 7.13 -2.04 -7.77
CA PRO A 227 6.73 -3.43 -7.59
C PRO A 227 6.71 -4.24 -8.90
N GLY A 228 6.61 -3.55 -10.06
CA GLY A 228 6.24 -4.17 -11.33
C GLY A 228 5.00 -5.06 -11.23
N TYR A 229 4.80 -5.95 -12.20
CA TYR A 229 3.78 -7.00 -12.09
C TYR A 229 4.16 -8.10 -11.10
N PHE A 230 5.44 -8.22 -10.79
CA PHE A 230 5.98 -9.30 -9.96
C PHE A 230 5.45 -9.26 -8.53
N LEU A 231 5.40 -8.08 -7.89
CA LEU A 231 5.00 -7.96 -6.49
C LEU A 231 3.50 -7.68 -6.28
N HIS A 232 2.68 -7.65 -7.34
CA HIS A 232 1.24 -7.41 -7.20
C HIS A 232 0.60 -8.40 -6.19
N PRO A 233 -0.22 -7.93 -5.22
CA PRO A 233 -0.83 -6.60 -5.08
C PRO A 233 -0.02 -5.55 -4.29
N ILE A 234 1.22 -5.84 -3.88
CA ILE A 234 2.05 -4.91 -3.11
C ILE A 234 2.36 -3.69 -3.98
N ARG A 235 2.05 -2.49 -3.47
CA ARG A 235 2.26 -1.23 -4.18
C ARG A 235 3.62 -0.64 -3.85
N ARG A 236 4.02 0.36 -4.65
CA ARG A 236 5.19 1.19 -4.36
C ARG A 236 5.14 1.77 -2.95
N LEU A 237 6.31 2.15 -2.44
CA LEU A 237 6.53 2.69 -1.10
C LEU A 237 6.38 1.67 0.03
N ALA A 238 5.98 0.44 -0.27
CA ALA A 238 5.97 -0.63 0.73
C ALA A 238 7.38 -0.93 1.25
N ILE A 239 7.48 -1.26 2.53
CA ILE A 239 8.66 -1.83 3.16
C ILE A 239 8.39 -3.32 3.40
N ILE A 240 9.19 -4.19 2.81
CA ILE A 240 9.07 -5.65 3.01
C ILE A 240 9.65 -6.01 4.37
N ASP A 241 8.82 -6.66 5.20
CA ASP A 241 9.16 -7.14 6.53
C ASP A 241 9.72 -8.58 6.49
N SER A 242 9.03 -9.46 5.78
CA SER A 242 9.45 -10.85 5.59
C SER A 242 8.95 -11.44 4.29
N VAL A 243 9.71 -12.42 3.77
CA VAL A 243 9.36 -13.21 2.59
C VAL A 243 9.36 -14.68 3.00
N ASN A 244 8.27 -15.39 2.72
CA ASN A 244 8.11 -16.80 3.07
C ASN A 244 8.43 -17.08 4.55
N HIS A 245 7.92 -16.22 5.44
CA HIS A 245 8.16 -16.25 6.90
C HIS A 245 9.60 -15.97 7.37
N ASN A 246 10.55 -15.72 6.44
CA ASN A 246 11.91 -15.32 6.78
C ASN A 246 12.02 -13.80 6.83
N ARG A 247 12.52 -13.26 7.95
CA ARG A 247 12.68 -11.81 8.16
C ARG A 247 13.71 -11.23 7.19
N THR A 248 13.38 -10.12 6.54
CA THR A 248 14.25 -9.45 5.55
C THR A 248 14.57 -8.01 5.99
N PRO A 249 15.37 -7.80 7.07
CA PRO A 249 15.60 -6.47 7.64
C PRO A 249 16.47 -5.55 6.75
N ASN A 250 17.12 -6.10 5.73
CA ASN A 250 17.97 -5.38 4.79
C ASN A 250 18.04 -6.11 3.44
N LEU A 251 18.63 -5.47 2.43
CA LEU A 251 18.76 -6.02 1.08
C LEU A 251 19.57 -7.33 1.04
N VAL A 252 20.57 -7.50 1.90
CA VAL A 252 21.38 -8.73 1.94
C VAL A 252 20.54 -9.92 2.37
N ALA A 253 19.78 -9.79 3.46
CA ALA A 253 18.87 -10.83 3.94
C ALA A 253 17.77 -11.13 2.92
N PHE A 254 17.23 -10.09 2.27
CA PHE A 254 16.25 -10.25 1.20
C PHE A 254 16.80 -11.06 0.03
N VAL A 255 17.99 -10.71 -0.47
CA VAL A 255 18.64 -11.44 -1.56
C VAL A 255 18.86 -12.90 -1.19
N GLN A 256 19.29 -13.19 0.04
CA GLN A 256 19.51 -14.57 0.49
C GLN A 256 18.21 -15.38 0.48
N VAL A 257 17.14 -14.85 1.08
CA VAL A 257 15.83 -15.51 1.09
C VAL A 257 15.30 -15.71 -0.33
N MET A 258 15.42 -14.69 -1.18
CA MET A 258 14.92 -14.76 -2.56
C MET A 258 15.67 -15.77 -3.42
N LYS A 259 16.97 -16.02 -3.18
CA LYS A 259 17.77 -17.02 -3.90
C LYS A 259 17.22 -18.43 -3.71
N GLU A 260 16.83 -18.75 -2.47
CA GLU A 260 16.44 -20.09 -2.03
C GLU A 260 15.04 -20.49 -2.51
N ILE A 261 14.16 -19.52 -2.80
CA ILE A 261 12.78 -19.81 -3.20
C ILE A 261 12.73 -20.26 -4.68
N PRO A 262 12.19 -21.46 -4.98
CA PRO A 262 12.05 -21.95 -6.34
C PRO A 262 11.07 -21.12 -7.18
N VAL A 263 11.33 -21.02 -8.48
CA VAL A 263 10.42 -20.38 -9.46
C VAL A 263 9.08 -21.14 -9.50
N GLY A 264 7.97 -20.41 -9.59
CA GLY A 264 6.61 -20.91 -9.57
C GLY A 264 6.02 -21.06 -8.16
N THR A 265 6.84 -20.95 -7.10
CA THR A 265 6.37 -21.05 -5.71
C THR A 265 5.59 -19.81 -5.33
N SER A 266 4.39 -19.98 -4.75
CA SER A 266 3.65 -18.87 -4.15
C SER A 266 4.02 -18.73 -2.68
N VAL A 267 4.52 -17.56 -2.29
CA VAL A 267 5.01 -17.29 -0.94
C VAL A 267 4.28 -16.10 -0.31
N PRO A 268 3.99 -16.14 1.00
CA PRO A 268 3.49 -14.97 1.69
C PRO A 268 4.62 -13.95 1.85
N ILE A 269 4.34 -12.70 1.48
CA ILE A 269 5.19 -11.54 1.73
C ILE A 269 4.45 -10.64 2.71
N LYS A 270 5.08 -10.36 3.85
CA LYS A 270 4.59 -9.37 4.82
C LYS A 270 5.26 -8.03 4.56
N TYR A 271 4.47 -6.97 4.56
CA TYR A 271 4.93 -5.62 4.24
C TYR A 271 4.09 -4.58 4.97
N TRP A 272 4.52 -3.32 4.92
CA TRP A 272 3.82 -2.18 5.50
C TRP A 272 4.14 -0.92 4.71
N TYR A 273 3.30 0.11 4.80
CA TYR A 273 3.55 1.40 4.16
C TYR A 273 3.97 2.45 5.20
N PRO A 274 4.88 3.38 4.87
CA PRO A 274 5.30 4.44 5.78
C PRO A 274 4.17 5.28 6.38
N ASP A 275 3.09 5.50 5.64
CA ASP A 275 1.87 6.19 6.06
C ASP A 275 0.96 5.34 6.99
N SER A 276 1.17 4.02 7.01
CA SER A 276 0.38 3.03 7.75
C SER A 276 1.32 2.10 8.54
N ARG A 277 2.33 2.69 9.19
CA ARG A 277 3.51 1.98 9.74
C ARG A 277 3.24 0.87 10.77
N TYR A 278 2.04 0.83 11.32
CA TYR A 278 1.60 -0.17 12.31
C TYR A 278 0.75 -1.28 11.73
N ASN A 279 0.28 -1.14 10.49
CA ASN A 279 -0.55 -2.13 9.81
C ASN A 279 0.36 -3.02 8.96
N LEU A 280 0.55 -4.25 9.43
CA LEU A 280 1.25 -5.27 8.67
C LEU A 280 0.27 -5.91 7.69
N GLU A 281 0.51 -5.70 6.41
CA GLU A 281 -0.25 -6.36 5.34
C GLU A 281 0.47 -7.65 4.92
N THR A 282 -0.30 -8.61 4.43
CA THR A 282 0.24 -9.86 3.87
C THR A 282 -0.34 -10.06 2.48
N ALA A 283 0.53 -10.29 1.52
CA ALA A 283 0.17 -10.66 0.16
C ALA A 283 0.79 -12.01 -0.19
N VAL A 284 0.09 -12.81 -1.00
CA VAL A 284 0.66 -14.03 -1.58
C VAL A 284 1.19 -13.68 -2.96
N VAL A 285 2.50 -13.87 -3.17
CA VAL A 285 3.19 -13.54 -4.42
C VAL A 285 3.80 -14.80 -5.02
N THR A 286 3.54 -15.05 -6.31
CA THR A 286 4.14 -16.16 -7.05
C THR A 286 5.52 -15.78 -7.58
N ILE A 287 6.56 -16.49 -7.16
CA ILE A 287 7.94 -16.23 -7.59
C ILE A 287 8.12 -16.54 -9.08
N ASN A 288 8.07 -15.51 -9.92
CA ASN A 288 8.28 -15.64 -11.36
C ASN A 288 9.59 -14.97 -11.79
N ARG A 289 10.57 -15.76 -12.23
CA ARG A 289 11.86 -15.26 -12.78
C ARG A 289 11.88 -15.27 -14.31
N GLY A 290 10.73 -15.46 -14.94
CA GLY A 290 10.58 -15.55 -16.39
C GLY A 290 10.68 -14.21 -17.12
N TRP A 291 10.57 -13.09 -16.40
CA TRP A 291 10.61 -11.72 -16.94
C TRP A 291 11.97 -11.03 -16.63
N SER A 292 12.60 -11.40 -15.51
CA SER A 292 13.99 -11.02 -15.17
C SER A 292 14.81 -12.27 -14.88
N GLN A 293 15.60 -12.73 -15.86
CA GLN A 293 16.35 -13.98 -15.76
C GLN A 293 17.46 -13.99 -14.69
N LYS A 294 17.85 -12.79 -14.23
CA LYS A 294 18.92 -12.58 -13.27
C LYS A 294 18.43 -11.71 -12.13
N LEU A 295 18.58 -12.18 -10.88
CA LEU A 295 18.48 -11.30 -9.72
C LEU A 295 19.73 -10.43 -9.67
N LYS A 296 19.59 -9.14 -9.96
CA LYS A 296 20.70 -8.16 -9.99
C LYS A 296 20.66 -7.29 -8.75
N MET A 297 21.82 -7.05 -8.15
CA MET A 297 22.01 -6.01 -7.13
C MET A 297 22.84 -4.90 -7.74
N PHE A 298 22.35 -3.67 -7.61
CA PHE A 298 23.03 -2.47 -8.08
C PHE A 298 23.57 -1.74 -6.85
N LYS A 299 24.87 -1.45 -6.84
CA LYS A 299 25.54 -0.74 -5.75
C LYS A 299 26.20 0.52 -6.31
N ARG A 300 25.83 1.68 -5.78
CA ARG A 300 26.46 2.94 -6.20
C ARG A 300 27.94 2.93 -5.80
N ASN A 301 28.80 3.27 -6.75
CA ASN A 301 30.20 3.52 -6.55
C ASN A 301 30.41 5.03 -6.47
N ASP A 302 30.54 5.55 -5.26
CA ASP A 302 30.65 7.00 -5.04
C ASP A 302 31.95 7.60 -5.58
N THR A 303 32.96 6.77 -5.88
CA THR A 303 34.24 7.21 -6.45
C THR A 303 34.14 7.46 -7.95
N THR A 304 33.47 6.56 -8.68
CA THR A 304 33.30 6.68 -10.14
C THR A 304 32.03 7.44 -10.53
N GLY A 305 31.05 7.52 -9.62
CA GLY A 305 29.71 8.02 -9.90
C GLY A 305 28.80 7.00 -10.60
N ASP A 306 29.31 5.79 -10.89
CA ASP A 306 28.59 4.72 -11.57
C ASP A 306 27.86 3.77 -10.58
N TRP A 307 27.08 2.84 -11.11
CA TRP A 307 26.50 1.73 -10.35
C TRP A 307 27.17 0.42 -10.75
N ASP A 308 27.78 -0.25 -9.78
CA ASP A 308 28.33 -1.60 -9.94
C ASP A 308 27.18 -2.62 -9.90
N VAL A 309 27.24 -3.62 -10.78
CA VAL A 309 26.18 -4.64 -10.93
C VAL A 309 26.69 -6.00 -10.50
N GLU A 310 26.06 -6.59 -9.48
CA GLU A 310 26.30 -7.95 -9.05
C GLU A 310 25.12 -8.85 -9.45
N VAL A 311 25.41 -10.01 -10.06
CA VAL A 311 24.39 -11.00 -10.44
C VAL A 311 24.36 -12.11 -9.38
N HIS A 312 23.21 -12.28 -8.74
CA HIS A 312 23.06 -13.15 -7.57
C HIS A 312 22.34 -14.47 -7.83
N ALA A 313 21.61 -14.62 -8.95
CA ALA A 313 21.02 -15.89 -9.34
C ALA A 313 20.81 -15.95 -10.85
N ASN A 314 21.18 -17.05 -11.49
CA ASN A 314 20.79 -17.39 -12.86
C ASN A 314 19.54 -18.29 -12.82
N THR A 315 18.63 -18.15 -13.78
CA THR A 315 17.60 -19.17 -14.01
C THR A 315 18.23 -20.48 -14.46
N SER A 316 18.04 -21.55 -13.69
CA SER A 316 18.37 -22.91 -14.13
C SER A 316 17.51 -23.30 -15.35
N PRO A 317 18.06 -23.96 -16.39
CA PRO A 317 17.33 -24.32 -17.62
C PRO A 317 16.19 -25.34 -17.41
N SER A 318 16.02 -25.90 -16.21
CA SER A 318 15.02 -26.94 -15.91
C SER A 318 13.56 -26.46 -15.85
N VAL A 319 13.28 -25.17 -16.05
CA VAL A 319 11.90 -24.64 -16.07
C VAL A 319 11.17 -24.91 -17.41
N GLN A 320 11.79 -25.64 -18.34
CA GLN A 320 11.20 -26.00 -19.63
C GLN A 320 9.99 -26.96 -19.57
N GLN A 321 9.66 -27.58 -18.42
CA GLN A 321 8.61 -28.62 -18.37
C GLN A 321 7.40 -28.37 -17.48
N ALA A 322 7.30 -27.23 -16.82
CA ALA A 322 6.05 -26.90 -16.14
C ALA A 322 5.09 -26.26 -17.14
N ARG A 323 4.29 -27.10 -17.82
CA ARG A 323 3.02 -26.69 -18.45
C ARG A 323 2.08 -26.14 -17.37
N HIS A 324 2.40 -24.98 -16.83
CA HIS A 324 1.36 -24.14 -16.28
C HIS A 324 0.77 -23.48 -17.52
N ARG A 325 -0.34 -24.06 -17.98
CA ARG A 325 -1.49 -23.22 -18.30
C ARG A 325 -1.53 -22.21 -17.15
N VAL A 326 -0.93 -21.02 -17.34
CA VAL A 326 -1.60 -19.82 -16.85
C VAL A 326 -3.01 -20.09 -17.32
N PRO A 327 -4.00 -20.32 -16.43
CA PRO A 327 -5.35 -20.45 -16.91
C PRO A 327 -5.48 -19.25 -17.85
N HIS A 328 -5.78 -19.49 -19.12
CA HIS A 328 -6.47 -18.46 -19.85
C HIS A 328 -7.60 -18.13 -18.89
N ARG A 329 -7.45 -17.05 -18.09
CA ARG A 329 -8.61 -16.31 -17.62
C ARG A 329 -9.41 -16.21 -18.89
N PRO A 330 -10.59 -16.85 -18.98
CA PRO A 330 -11.38 -16.82 -20.18
C PRO A 330 -11.48 -15.35 -20.55
N SER A 331 -10.75 -14.99 -21.61
CA SER A 331 -10.68 -13.65 -22.17
C SER A 331 -10.60 -12.47 -21.18
N THR A 332 -9.42 -12.14 -20.64
CA THR A 332 -9.13 -10.70 -20.41
C THR A 332 -9.16 -9.93 -21.73
N ARG A 333 -9.03 -10.62 -22.88
CA ARG A 333 -9.31 -10.05 -24.21
C ARG A 333 -10.69 -9.38 -24.27
N ILE A 334 -11.77 -10.05 -23.89
CA ILE A 334 -13.13 -9.49 -24.01
C ILE A 334 -13.39 -8.43 -22.93
N ILE A 335 -12.94 -8.68 -21.69
CA ILE A 335 -13.13 -7.74 -20.58
C ILE A 335 -12.31 -6.46 -20.82
N ASP A 336 -11.03 -6.53 -21.21
CA ASP A 336 -10.24 -5.34 -21.57
C ASP A 336 -10.79 -4.67 -22.85
N GLN A 337 -11.23 -5.43 -23.86
CA GLN A 337 -11.83 -4.89 -25.11
C GLN A 337 -13.17 -4.17 -24.90
N ILE A 338 -13.82 -4.34 -23.75
CA ILE A 338 -15.06 -3.64 -23.38
C ILE A 338 -14.80 -2.59 -22.28
N THR A 339 -13.91 -2.86 -21.32
CA THR A 339 -13.66 -1.99 -20.15
C THR A 339 -12.87 -0.72 -20.49
N TYR A 340 -12.00 -0.75 -21.50
CA TYR A 340 -11.17 0.42 -21.85
C TYR A 340 -11.94 1.59 -22.49
N GLY A 341 -13.25 1.45 -22.74
CA GLY A 341 -14.12 2.58 -23.12
C GLY A 341 -14.67 3.38 -21.93
N ILE A 342 -14.39 2.96 -20.68
CA ILE A 342 -14.96 3.53 -19.45
C ILE A 342 -13.88 4.15 -18.53
N VAL A 343 -12.59 3.98 -18.85
CA VAL A 343 -11.49 4.52 -18.04
C VAL A 343 -11.19 5.95 -18.49
N ASP A 344 -11.70 6.95 -17.77
CA ASP A 344 -11.22 8.32 -17.89
C ASP A 344 -9.83 8.41 -17.22
N ASP A 345 -8.77 8.41 -18.03
CA ASP A 345 -7.38 8.57 -17.58
C ASP A 345 -7.05 10.02 -17.13
N ARG A 346 -8.03 10.92 -17.01
CA ARG A 346 -7.81 12.34 -16.69
C ARG A 346 -7.91 12.72 -15.21
N ASP A 347 -8.26 11.79 -14.31
CA ASP A 347 -8.42 12.12 -12.88
C ASP A 347 -7.33 11.49 -11.99
N PRO A 348 -6.55 12.27 -11.23
CA PRO A 348 -5.58 11.75 -10.26
C PRO A 348 -6.19 11.06 -9.03
N ASP A 349 -7.51 11.10 -8.84
CA ASP A 349 -8.23 10.37 -7.78
C ASP A 349 -9.00 9.15 -8.33
N PRO A 350 -8.68 7.89 -7.94
CA PRO A 350 -9.26 6.72 -8.55
C PRO A 350 -10.57 6.34 -7.83
N ILE A 351 -11.66 7.06 -8.05
CA ILE A 351 -12.96 6.40 -7.99
C ILE A 351 -13.06 5.58 -9.28
N LYS A 352 -12.46 4.38 -9.27
CA LYS A 352 -12.67 3.38 -10.31
C LYS A 352 -14.13 2.93 -10.23
N GLU A 353 -15.01 3.59 -11.00
CA GLU A 353 -16.37 3.10 -11.19
C GLU A 353 -16.31 1.82 -12.02
N TYR A 354 -16.32 0.68 -11.33
CA TYR A 354 -16.49 -0.62 -11.96
C TYR A 354 -17.96 -0.79 -12.35
N LEU A 355 -18.38 -0.21 -13.47
CA LEU A 355 -19.77 -0.24 -13.95
C LEU A 355 -20.27 -1.64 -14.36
N GLY A 356 -19.45 -2.68 -14.22
CA GLY A 356 -19.76 -4.05 -14.64
C GLY A 356 -19.89 -4.15 -16.16
N ILE A 357 -19.77 -5.37 -16.69
CA ILE A 357 -20.09 -5.66 -18.09
C ILE A 357 -21.24 -6.65 -18.10
N SER A 358 -22.28 -6.38 -18.89
CA SER A 358 -23.41 -7.28 -19.03
C SER A 358 -22.95 -8.65 -19.55
N SER A 359 -23.34 -9.71 -18.85
CA SER A 359 -23.05 -11.10 -19.24
C SER A 359 -23.61 -11.44 -20.63
N HIS A 360 -24.67 -10.76 -21.07
CA HIS A 360 -25.24 -10.93 -22.41
C HIS A 360 -24.26 -10.57 -23.53
N ILE A 361 -23.34 -9.63 -23.31
CA ILE A 361 -22.33 -9.22 -24.30
C ILE A 361 -21.17 -10.22 -24.35
N ILE A 362 -20.87 -10.87 -23.22
CA ILE A 362 -19.71 -11.75 -23.07
C ILE A 362 -20.05 -13.21 -23.40
N ALA A 363 -21.23 -13.69 -23.02
CA ALA A 363 -21.61 -15.10 -23.07
C ALA A 363 -21.44 -15.75 -24.47
N PRO A 364 -21.92 -15.14 -25.58
CA PRO A 364 -21.81 -15.75 -26.90
C PRO A 364 -20.36 -15.92 -27.37
N ASN A 365 -19.48 -15.00 -26.98
CA ASN A 365 -18.07 -15.04 -27.33
C ASN A 365 -17.30 -16.04 -26.46
N THR A 366 -17.67 -16.18 -25.18
CA THR A 366 -17.08 -17.20 -24.30
C THR A 366 -17.42 -18.64 -24.72
N GLU A 367 -18.62 -18.88 -25.24
CA GLU A 367 -19.01 -20.20 -25.76
C GLU A 367 -18.18 -20.58 -27.01
N LYS A 368 -18.04 -19.65 -27.96
CA LYS A 368 -17.20 -19.82 -29.17
C LYS A 368 -15.74 -20.10 -28.80
N LEU A 369 -15.19 -19.37 -27.82
CA LEU A 369 -13.82 -19.62 -27.32
C LEU A 369 -13.69 -20.99 -26.65
N GLY A 370 -14.70 -21.43 -25.89
CA GLY A 370 -14.75 -22.76 -25.28
C GLY A 370 -14.74 -23.89 -26.32
N GLN A 371 -15.23 -23.62 -27.52
CA GLN A 371 -15.20 -24.53 -28.67
C GLN A 371 -13.90 -24.45 -29.49
N GLY A 372 -12.93 -23.61 -29.06
CA GLY A 372 -11.66 -23.42 -29.76
C GLY A 372 -11.73 -22.55 -31.02
N VAL A 373 -12.83 -21.83 -31.22
CA VAL A 373 -12.97 -20.90 -32.34
C VAL A 373 -12.10 -19.66 -32.10
N ASN A 374 -11.25 -19.32 -33.06
CA ASN A 374 -10.48 -18.09 -33.01
C ASN A 374 -11.43 -16.91 -33.33
N LEU A 375 -11.64 -16.02 -32.35
CA LEU A 375 -12.50 -14.86 -32.50
C LEU A 375 -11.74 -13.72 -33.21
N SER A 376 -11.95 -13.57 -34.50
CA SER A 376 -11.51 -12.40 -35.26
C SER A 376 -12.60 -11.32 -35.21
N LEU A 377 -12.54 -10.50 -34.17
CA LEU A 377 -13.50 -9.41 -33.95
C LEU A 377 -13.21 -8.27 -34.94
N ARG A 378 -14.26 -7.82 -35.62
CA ARG A 378 -14.20 -6.71 -36.58
C ARG A 378 -15.19 -5.64 -36.15
N ARG A 379 -14.78 -4.37 -36.21
CA ARG A 379 -15.59 -3.25 -35.74
C ARG A 379 -15.56 -2.07 -36.69
N LEU A 380 -16.57 -1.22 -36.58
CA LEU A 380 -16.53 0.09 -37.22
C LEU A 380 -15.50 0.99 -36.51
N PRO A 381 -14.72 1.77 -37.28
CA PRO A 381 -13.71 2.72 -36.77
C PRO A 381 -14.32 3.99 -36.12
N VAL A 382 -15.34 3.87 -35.26
CA VAL A 382 -16.14 5.01 -34.75
C VAL A 382 -16.48 4.95 -33.27
N GLU A 383 -16.32 6.08 -32.57
CA GLU A 383 -16.69 6.25 -31.17
C GLU A 383 -18.13 6.73 -31.15
N LEU A 384 -19.00 5.99 -30.45
CA LEU A 384 -20.42 6.26 -30.45
C LEU A 384 -20.85 6.84 -29.10
N GLN A 385 -21.58 7.94 -29.16
CA GLN A 385 -22.25 8.54 -28.02
C GLN A 385 -23.76 8.27 -28.12
N PRO A 386 -24.42 7.81 -27.04
CA PRO A 386 -25.87 7.71 -27.03
C PRO A 386 -26.49 9.11 -27.05
N VAL A 387 -27.52 9.27 -27.87
CA VAL A 387 -28.25 10.52 -28.08
C VAL A 387 -29.73 10.22 -27.90
N LYS A 388 -30.42 11.08 -27.14
CA LYS A 388 -31.87 10.97 -26.93
C LYS A 388 -32.61 11.34 -28.22
N ILE A 389 -33.81 10.80 -28.42
CA ILE A 389 -34.63 11.12 -29.60
C ILE A 389 -34.82 12.63 -29.80
N ILE A 390 -35.02 13.40 -28.73
CA ILE A 390 -35.21 14.86 -28.83
C ILE A 390 -33.98 15.56 -29.42
N ASP A 391 -32.78 15.12 -29.03
CA ASP A 391 -31.52 15.67 -29.50
C ASP A 391 -31.22 15.15 -30.93
N ALA A 392 -31.55 13.90 -31.22
CA ALA A 392 -31.44 13.30 -32.56
C ALA A 392 -32.30 14.06 -33.59
N ARG A 393 -33.49 14.50 -33.17
CA ARG A 393 -34.39 15.34 -33.96
C ARG A 393 -33.77 16.73 -34.22
N ALA A 394 -33.12 17.33 -33.23
CA ALA A 394 -32.44 18.61 -33.36
C ALA A 394 -31.23 18.58 -34.31
N ILE A 395 -30.52 17.44 -34.40
CA ILE A 395 -29.39 17.25 -35.34
C ILE A 395 -29.82 16.77 -36.74
N GLY A 396 -31.13 16.65 -36.99
CA GLY A 396 -31.71 16.50 -38.32
C GLY A 396 -32.12 15.08 -38.72
N VAL A 397 -32.19 14.11 -37.81
CA VAL A 397 -32.75 12.78 -38.15
C VAL A 397 -34.22 12.92 -38.54
N SER A 398 -34.64 12.28 -39.64
CA SER A 398 -36.03 12.39 -40.13
C SER A 398 -37.04 11.68 -39.22
N GLU A 399 -38.28 12.18 -39.18
CA GLU A 399 -39.35 11.58 -38.38
C GLU A 399 -39.62 10.12 -38.75
N GLU A 400 -39.45 9.73 -40.02
CA GLU A 400 -39.59 8.34 -40.45
C GLU A 400 -38.65 7.39 -39.71
N TRP A 401 -37.40 7.80 -39.48
CA TRP A 401 -36.43 7.00 -38.72
C TRP A 401 -36.67 7.05 -37.22
N ILE A 402 -37.11 8.19 -36.70
CA ILE A 402 -37.48 8.35 -35.30
C ILE A 402 -38.65 7.41 -34.95
N GLU A 403 -39.70 7.39 -35.77
CA GLU A 403 -40.85 6.50 -35.57
C GLU A 403 -40.46 5.02 -35.65
N LYS A 404 -39.60 4.63 -36.60
CA LYS A 404 -39.08 3.25 -36.69
C LYS A 404 -38.37 2.80 -35.42
N ILE A 405 -37.60 3.69 -34.80
CA ILE A 405 -36.81 3.39 -33.59
C ILE A 405 -37.68 3.45 -32.33
N GLN A 406 -38.64 4.38 -32.24
CA GLN A 406 -39.54 4.50 -31.10
C GLN A 406 -40.51 3.31 -30.96
N ASN A 407 -40.79 2.62 -32.06
CA ASN A 407 -41.62 1.41 -32.06
C ASN A 407 -40.84 0.14 -31.60
N ASP A 408 -39.53 0.24 -31.33
CA ASP A 408 -38.72 -0.84 -30.73
C ASP A 408 -38.86 -0.78 -29.19
N PRO A 409 -39.30 -1.87 -28.50
CA PRO A 409 -39.76 -1.86 -27.10
C PRO A 409 -38.68 -1.65 -26.02
N ALA A 410 -37.51 -1.10 -26.32
CA ALA A 410 -36.45 -0.83 -25.35
C ALA A 410 -35.89 0.58 -25.53
N ASP A 411 -35.59 1.24 -24.40
CA ASP A 411 -35.07 2.61 -24.28
C ASP A 411 -34.55 3.21 -25.59
N ALA A 412 -35.37 4.07 -26.23
CA ALA A 412 -35.10 4.60 -27.57
C ALA A 412 -33.92 5.60 -27.56
N TYR A 413 -32.71 5.07 -27.63
CA TYR A 413 -31.49 5.84 -27.87
C TYR A 413 -31.03 5.64 -29.31
N MET A 414 -30.48 6.71 -29.89
CA MET A 414 -29.75 6.65 -31.15
C MET A 414 -28.26 6.82 -30.87
N PHE A 415 -27.40 6.39 -31.79
CA PHE A 415 -25.95 6.46 -31.59
C PHE A 415 -25.32 7.40 -32.58
N LYS A 416 -24.67 8.43 -32.06
CA LYS A 416 -23.99 9.46 -32.85
C LYS A 416 -22.48 9.24 -32.82
N VAL A 417 -21.82 9.44 -33.94
CA VAL A 417 -20.36 9.42 -34.05
C VAL A 417 -19.79 10.65 -33.36
N GLU A 418 -19.07 10.42 -32.25
CA GLU A 418 -18.32 11.46 -31.53
C GLU A 418 -16.91 11.62 -32.11
N ARG A 419 -16.27 10.49 -32.45
CA ARG A 419 -14.93 10.44 -33.07
C ARG A 419 -14.81 9.31 -34.07
N THR A 420 -13.81 9.38 -34.94
CA THR A 420 -13.41 8.30 -35.84
C THR A 420 -11.93 7.95 -35.60
N TRP A 421 -11.54 6.69 -35.78
CA TRP A 421 -10.15 6.25 -35.58
C TRP A 421 -9.72 5.24 -36.65
N GLY A 422 -8.45 5.20 -37.02
CA GLY A 422 -7.92 4.19 -37.94
C GLY A 422 -7.55 4.72 -39.32
N GLN A 423 -6.98 3.85 -40.15
CA GLN A 423 -6.36 4.23 -41.43
C GLN A 423 -7.36 4.35 -42.60
N LEU A 424 -8.66 4.27 -42.33
CA LEU A 424 -9.71 4.33 -43.34
C LEU A 424 -10.34 5.74 -43.34
N PRO A 425 -9.80 6.69 -44.13
CA PRO A 425 -10.32 8.05 -44.15
C PRO A 425 -11.76 8.12 -44.66
N ASP A 426 -12.52 9.05 -44.09
CA ASP A 426 -13.77 9.63 -44.64
C ASP A 426 -15.03 8.74 -44.74
N GLN A 427 -15.03 7.54 -44.15
CA GLN A 427 -16.26 6.73 -44.08
C GLN A 427 -17.33 7.36 -43.17
N PHE A 428 -16.89 7.85 -42.00
CA PHE A 428 -17.74 8.48 -40.99
C PHE A 428 -17.21 9.87 -40.64
N GLN A 429 -18.11 10.76 -40.22
CA GLN A 429 -17.82 12.12 -39.78
C GLN A 429 -18.40 12.32 -38.38
N LYS A 430 -17.81 13.24 -37.62
CA LYS A 430 -18.37 13.69 -36.34
C LYS A 430 -19.80 14.20 -36.56
N GLU A 431 -20.70 13.86 -35.64
CA GLU A 431 -22.15 14.09 -35.67
C GLU A 431 -22.98 13.18 -36.59
N ASP A 432 -22.38 12.21 -37.29
CA ASP A 432 -23.16 11.21 -38.03
C ASP A 432 -24.00 10.37 -37.06
N VAL A 433 -25.29 10.17 -37.37
CA VAL A 433 -26.16 9.28 -36.57
C VAL A 433 -26.29 7.94 -37.26
N LEU A 434 -25.91 6.85 -36.59
CA LEU A 434 -26.10 5.49 -37.11
C LEU A 434 -27.59 5.11 -37.04
N LEU A 435 -28.16 4.74 -38.18
CA LEU A 435 -29.57 4.37 -38.30
C LEU A 435 -29.73 2.85 -38.44
N SER A 436 -29.00 2.23 -39.36
CA SER A 436 -29.05 0.77 -39.56
C SER A 436 -27.73 0.16 -40.00
N LEU A 437 -27.53 -1.11 -39.62
CA LEU A 437 -26.41 -1.97 -39.97
C LEU A 437 -26.95 -3.25 -40.62
N ASP A 438 -26.65 -3.46 -41.90
CA ASP A 438 -27.21 -4.52 -42.75
C ASP A 438 -28.75 -4.63 -42.65
N GLY A 439 -29.42 -3.47 -42.59
CA GLY A 439 -30.88 -3.37 -42.51
C GLY A 439 -31.47 -3.53 -41.10
N ASN A 440 -30.66 -3.85 -40.09
CA ASN A 440 -31.10 -3.89 -38.69
C ASN A 440 -30.94 -2.52 -38.03
N LEU A 441 -31.95 -2.07 -37.28
CA LEU A 441 -31.92 -0.79 -36.58
C LEU A 441 -30.84 -0.78 -35.48
N VAL A 442 -30.15 0.35 -35.33
CA VAL A 442 -29.15 0.57 -34.28
C VAL A 442 -29.80 1.27 -33.09
N THR A 443 -30.56 0.51 -32.30
CA THR A 443 -31.25 1.00 -31.09
C THR A 443 -30.52 0.67 -29.80
N LYS A 444 -29.55 -0.26 -29.85
CA LYS A 444 -28.72 -0.71 -28.73
C LYS A 444 -27.29 -0.92 -29.17
N LEU A 445 -26.34 -0.86 -28.22
CA LEU A 445 -24.95 -1.23 -28.48
C LEU A 445 -24.78 -2.67 -28.98
N SER A 446 -25.69 -3.59 -28.62
CA SER A 446 -25.68 -4.96 -29.14
C SER A 446 -25.91 -5.04 -30.65
N ALA A 447 -26.51 -4.02 -31.29
CA ALA A 447 -26.63 -3.98 -32.74
C ALA A 447 -25.27 -3.89 -33.45
N LEU A 448 -24.22 -3.44 -32.75
CA LEU A 448 -22.86 -3.42 -33.27
C LEU A 448 -22.25 -4.82 -33.44
N GLU A 449 -22.83 -5.86 -32.83
CA GLU A 449 -22.42 -7.26 -33.08
C GLU A 449 -22.59 -7.65 -34.56
N ALA A 450 -23.42 -6.92 -35.32
CA ALA A 450 -23.56 -7.10 -36.76
C ALA A 450 -22.24 -6.92 -37.55
N THR A 451 -21.22 -6.29 -36.96
CA THR A 451 -19.89 -6.09 -37.56
C THR A 451 -18.96 -7.28 -37.40
N ASP A 452 -19.26 -8.21 -36.48
CA ASP A 452 -18.37 -9.32 -36.16
C ASP A 452 -18.12 -10.23 -37.38
N GLY A 453 -16.85 -10.47 -37.69
CA GLY A 453 -16.41 -11.32 -38.79
C GLY A 453 -16.65 -10.77 -40.20
N LYS A 454 -17.27 -9.60 -40.37
CA LYS A 454 -17.55 -9.02 -41.70
C LYS A 454 -16.56 -7.93 -42.05
N GLU A 455 -15.83 -8.10 -43.14
CA GLU A 455 -14.91 -7.06 -43.64
C GLU A 455 -15.64 -5.81 -44.14
N PHE A 456 -16.86 -5.97 -44.63
CA PHE A 456 -17.71 -4.87 -45.08
C PHE A 456 -19.14 -5.06 -44.57
N LEU A 457 -19.83 -3.97 -44.24
CA LEU A 457 -21.28 -4.01 -44.02
C LEU A 457 -22.00 -2.81 -44.63
N ASN A 458 -23.28 -2.99 -44.95
CA ASN A 458 -24.11 -1.89 -45.43
C ASN A 458 -24.53 -1.03 -44.25
N VAL A 459 -24.21 0.26 -44.31
CA VAL A 459 -24.50 1.22 -43.25
C VAL A 459 -25.43 2.28 -43.80
N VAL A 460 -26.44 2.61 -43.01
CA VAL A 460 -27.29 3.78 -43.23
C VAL A 460 -27.07 4.75 -42.07
N ILE A 461 -26.70 5.99 -42.41
CA ILE A 461 -26.52 7.09 -41.44
C ILE A 461 -27.42 8.28 -41.79
N SER A 462 -27.65 9.15 -40.82
CA SER A 462 -28.10 10.53 -41.05
C SER A 462 -26.90 11.46 -40.88
N ARG A 463 -26.55 12.21 -41.93
CA ARG A 463 -25.49 13.23 -41.92
C ARG A 463 -26.09 14.56 -42.34
N LYS A 464 -26.05 15.56 -41.45
CA LYS A 464 -26.64 16.90 -41.69
C LYS A 464 -28.09 16.84 -42.20
N GLY A 465 -28.85 15.88 -41.67
CA GLY A 465 -30.25 15.60 -42.02
C GLY A 465 -30.50 14.94 -43.38
N GLN A 466 -29.46 14.48 -44.07
CA GLN A 466 -29.60 13.63 -45.25
C GLN A 466 -29.27 12.18 -44.93
N GLN A 467 -30.09 11.27 -45.45
CA GLN A 467 -29.81 9.84 -45.37
C GLN A 467 -28.70 9.48 -46.35
N ILE A 468 -27.66 8.83 -45.85
CA ILE A 468 -26.56 8.32 -46.67
C ILE A 468 -26.45 6.82 -46.45
N THR A 469 -26.45 6.08 -47.55
CA THR A 469 -26.23 4.63 -47.56
C THR A 469 -24.89 4.35 -48.23
N PHE A 470 -24.03 3.60 -47.57
CA PHE A 470 -22.74 3.19 -48.12
C PHE A 470 -22.29 1.85 -47.54
N LYS A 471 -21.31 1.23 -48.20
CA LYS A 471 -20.70 -0.02 -47.74
C LYS A 471 -19.46 0.34 -46.91
N ALA A 472 -19.58 0.25 -45.59
CA ALA A 472 -18.50 0.57 -44.67
C ALA A 472 -17.55 -0.63 -44.51
N GLN A 473 -16.25 -0.38 -44.56
CA GLN A 473 -15.20 -1.33 -44.25
C GLN A 473 -14.93 -1.33 -42.73
N THR A 474 -14.91 -2.53 -42.14
CA THR A 474 -14.57 -2.72 -40.73
C THR A 474 -13.06 -2.93 -40.56
N VAL A 475 -12.57 -2.66 -39.36
CA VAL A 475 -11.17 -2.89 -38.98
C VAL A 475 -11.09 -4.10 -38.08
N LEU A 476 -10.04 -4.92 -38.26
CA LEU A 476 -9.78 -6.07 -37.40
C LEU A 476 -9.27 -5.56 -36.05
N GLU A 477 -9.79 -6.10 -34.95
CA GLU A 477 -9.35 -5.67 -33.61
C GLU A 477 -7.86 -6.02 -33.37
N ASP A 478 -7.37 -7.10 -33.97
CA ASP A 478 -5.97 -7.53 -33.89
C ASP A 478 -4.99 -6.51 -34.51
N ASP A 479 -5.45 -5.62 -35.40
CA ASP A 479 -4.60 -4.59 -36.03
C ASP A 479 -4.05 -3.57 -35.02
N PHE A 480 -4.65 -3.48 -33.83
CA PHE A 480 -4.26 -2.57 -32.75
C PHE A 480 -3.65 -3.27 -31.53
N GLU A 481 -3.42 -4.59 -31.60
CA GLU A 481 -2.68 -5.31 -30.55
C GLU A 481 -1.20 -4.90 -30.55
N THR A 482 -0.58 -4.86 -29.36
CA THR A 482 0.86 -4.64 -29.25
C THR A 482 1.59 -5.84 -29.84
N THR A 483 2.31 -5.64 -30.94
CA THR A 483 3.16 -6.64 -31.58
C THR A 483 4.64 -6.37 -31.41
N GLU A 484 5.00 -5.12 -31.14
CA GLU A 484 6.38 -4.69 -30.94
C GLU A 484 6.48 -3.72 -29.77
N LEU A 485 7.50 -3.92 -28.95
CA LEU A 485 7.89 -3.04 -27.84
C LEU A 485 9.36 -2.70 -27.99
N VAL A 486 9.73 -1.46 -27.71
CA VAL A 486 11.13 -1.03 -27.70
C VAL A 486 11.41 -0.36 -26.36
N SER A 487 12.49 -0.74 -25.70
CA SER A 487 12.97 -0.10 -24.48
C SER A 487 14.38 0.43 -24.64
N PHE A 488 14.66 1.61 -24.09
CA PHE A 488 16.00 2.21 -24.05
C PHE A 488 16.03 3.31 -22.98
N ASP A 489 17.15 3.55 -22.30
CA ASP A 489 17.30 4.61 -21.28
C ASP A 489 16.23 4.63 -20.17
N GLY A 490 15.55 3.49 -20.02
CA GLY A 490 14.45 3.25 -19.12
C GLY A 490 13.08 3.73 -19.61
N LEU A 491 12.99 4.11 -20.88
CA LEU A 491 11.76 4.34 -21.60
C LEU A 491 11.25 3.05 -22.22
N VAL A 492 9.93 2.83 -22.21
CA VAL A 492 9.26 1.77 -22.99
C VAL A 492 8.29 2.41 -23.99
N VAL A 493 8.46 2.10 -25.27
CA VAL A 493 7.61 2.56 -26.38
C VAL A 493 6.99 1.41 -27.16
N GLN A 494 5.83 1.67 -27.74
CA GLN A 494 5.12 0.78 -28.67
C GLN A 494 4.37 1.60 -29.72
N ARG A 495 3.71 0.94 -30.67
CA ARG A 495 2.71 1.63 -31.50
C ARG A 495 1.50 2.03 -30.63
N PRO A 496 0.90 3.23 -30.83
CA PRO A 496 -0.27 3.64 -30.07
C PRO A 496 -1.37 2.57 -30.10
N HIS A 497 -1.74 2.06 -28.93
CA HIS A 497 -2.85 1.11 -28.80
C HIS A 497 -4.18 1.84 -29.04
N ARG A 498 -5.25 1.06 -29.20
CA ARG A 498 -6.58 1.56 -29.58
C ARG A 498 -7.04 2.79 -28.76
N THR A 499 -7.01 2.72 -27.43
CA THR A 499 -7.48 3.81 -26.57
C THR A 499 -6.76 5.13 -26.82
N VAL A 500 -5.44 5.09 -27.08
CA VAL A 500 -4.66 6.28 -27.44
C VAL A 500 -5.14 6.86 -28.77
N ARG A 501 -5.40 5.99 -29.76
CA ARG A 501 -5.92 6.38 -31.08
C ARG A 501 -7.34 6.93 -31.02
N GLN A 502 -8.14 6.53 -30.03
CA GLN A 502 -9.47 7.06 -29.79
C GLN A 502 -9.43 8.42 -29.07
N SER A 503 -8.41 8.63 -28.23
CA SER A 503 -8.29 9.83 -27.40
C SER A 503 -7.69 11.04 -28.12
N ILE A 504 -6.97 10.83 -29.24
CA ILE A 504 -6.24 11.88 -29.98
C ILE A 504 -6.73 11.92 -31.43
N GLU A 505 -7.19 13.10 -31.89
CA GLU A 505 -7.72 13.28 -33.26
C GLU A 505 -6.67 13.05 -34.36
N LYS A 506 -5.43 13.51 -34.14
CA LYS A 506 -4.33 13.36 -35.09
C LYS A 506 -3.03 13.00 -34.37
N LEU A 507 -2.56 11.78 -34.58
CA LEU A 507 -1.29 11.33 -34.02
C LEU A 507 -0.10 12.03 -34.70
N PRO A 508 0.88 12.55 -33.92
CA PRO A 508 2.09 13.15 -34.47
C PRO A 508 3.06 12.12 -35.05
N SER A 509 3.03 10.89 -34.51
CA SER A 509 3.85 9.76 -34.94
C SER A 509 3.19 8.43 -34.52
N ASP A 510 3.67 7.33 -35.08
CA ASP A 510 3.22 5.96 -34.75
C ASP A 510 4.01 5.35 -33.57
N VAL A 511 4.67 6.19 -32.76
CA VAL A 511 5.40 5.80 -31.54
C VAL A 511 4.65 6.38 -30.34
N TYR A 512 4.39 5.56 -29.34
CA TYR A 512 3.69 5.88 -28.09
C TYR A 512 4.55 5.44 -26.91
N VAL A 513 4.68 6.29 -25.88
CA VAL A 513 5.34 5.92 -24.64
C VAL A 513 4.35 5.29 -23.70
N THR A 514 4.61 4.04 -23.37
CA THR A 514 3.79 3.28 -22.43
C THR A 514 4.19 3.58 -21.00
N CYS A 515 5.50 3.61 -20.71
CA CYS A 515 5.99 3.90 -19.36
C CYS A 515 7.44 4.38 -19.34
N THR A 516 7.83 4.95 -18.20
CA THR A 516 9.21 5.28 -17.84
C THR A 516 9.57 4.60 -16.52
N TYR A 517 10.71 3.92 -16.43
CA TYR A 517 11.18 3.31 -15.18
C TYR A 517 11.62 4.41 -14.21
N ARG A 518 11.08 4.42 -12.99
CA ARG A 518 11.46 5.42 -11.98
C ARG A 518 12.95 5.31 -11.63
N GLY A 519 13.64 6.45 -11.64
CA GLY A 519 15.09 6.54 -11.40
C GLY A 519 15.96 6.29 -12.64
N SER A 520 15.36 5.99 -13.80
CA SER A 520 16.07 5.94 -15.08
C SER A 520 16.37 7.34 -15.64
N PRO A 521 17.31 7.48 -16.58
CA PRO A 521 17.46 8.71 -17.35
C PRO A 521 16.12 9.18 -17.94
N ALA A 522 15.32 8.27 -18.48
CA ALA A 522 13.99 8.58 -19.03
C ALA A 522 12.98 9.13 -18.01
N HIS A 523 13.15 8.86 -16.71
CA HIS A 523 12.26 9.39 -15.65
C HIS A 523 12.64 10.80 -15.19
N ALA A 524 13.90 11.20 -15.34
CA ALA A 524 14.33 12.56 -15.03
C ALA A 524 13.71 13.59 -15.99
N TYR A 525 13.26 13.15 -17.16
CA TYR A 525 12.70 14.00 -18.20
C TYR A 525 11.28 13.54 -18.51
N HIS A 526 10.29 14.31 -18.07
CA HIS A 526 8.88 13.94 -18.14
C HIS A 526 8.40 13.89 -19.59
N SER A 527 7.74 12.79 -19.96
CA SER A 527 7.21 12.44 -21.29
C SER A 527 8.29 12.24 -22.35
N LEU A 528 8.16 11.17 -23.15
CA LEU A 528 9.14 10.77 -24.16
C LEU A 528 8.40 10.14 -25.36
N THR A 529 9.03 10.00 -26.53
CA THR A 529 8.69 9.10 -27.69
C THR A 529 9.63 9.42 -28.87
N ALA A 530 10.49 8.51 -29.36
CA ALA A 530 11.10 8.54 -30.73
C ALA A 530 12.06 7.34 -30.99
N MET A 531 12.64 7.28 -32.20
CA MET A 531 13.45 6.21 -32.82
C MET A 531 14.98 6.43 -32.66
N LEU A 532 15.74 5.45 -32.12
CA LEU A 532 17.08 5.72 -31.53
C LEU A 532 18.23 4.79 -31.94
N SER A 533 18.04 3.88 -32.89
CA SER A 533 19.08 2.93 -33.29
C SER A 533 20.33 3.59 -33.92
N LYS A 534 20.23 4.85 -34.36
CA LYS A 534 21.31 5.59 -35.05
C LYS A 534 22.12 6.54 -34.15
N ILE A 535 21.77 6.67 -32.87
CA ILE A 535 22.40 7.63 -31.95
C ILE A 535 23.57 6.96 -31.21
N PRO A 536 24.79 7.52 -31.16
CA PRO A 536 25.91 6.89 -30.45
C PRO A 536 25.75 6.87 -28.93
N HIS A 537 26.35 5.89 -28.25
CA HIS A 537 26.40 5.83 -26.79
C HIS A 537 26.99 7.12 -26.18
N ASN A 538 26.48 7.55 -25.02
CA ASN A 538 26.93 8.71 -24.24
C ASN A 538 26.75 10.08 -24.92
N THR A 539 25.93 10.18 -25.97
CA THR A 539 25.64 11.43 -26.68
C THR A 539 24.30 12.04 -26.27
N HIS A 540 24.21 13.37 -26.31
CA HIS A 540 22.95 14.08 -26.08
C HIS A 540 22.14 14.16 -27.38
N PHE A 541 20.84 13.96 -27.28
CA PHE A 541 19.92 14.12 -28.41
C PHE A 541 18.63 14.80 -27.96
N LYS A 542 17.98 15.48 -28.92
CA LYS A 542 16.68 16.13 -28.71
C LYS A 542 15.56 15.29 -29.28
N MET A 543 14.45 15.25 -28.56
CA MET A 543 13.24 14.51 -28.93
C MET A 543 12.05 15.46 -28.89
N ASN A 544 11.23 15.47 -29.96
CA ASN A 544 10.00 16.25 -30.06
C ASN A 544 8.81 15.36 -29.70
N MET A 545 7.84 15.91 -28.97
CA MET A 545 6.78 15.13 -28.32
C MET A 545 5.49 15.92 -28.33
N VAL A 546 4.37 15.23 -28.16
CA VAL A 546 3.04 15.84 -28.04
C VAL A 546 2.28 15.13 -26.94
N GLU A 547 1.78 15.87 -25.97
CA GLU A 547 0.91 15.35 -24.91
C GLU A 547 -0.50 15.05 -25.45
N TYR A 548 -1.33 14.33 -24.69
CA TYR A 548 -2.75 14.09 -25.04
C TYR A 548 -3.54 15.38 -25.29
N SER A 549 -3.14 16.49 -24.65
CA SER A 549 -3.71 17.82 -24.83
C SER A 549 -3.37 18.47 -26.18
N GLY A 550 -2.49 17.86 -26.99
CA GLY A 550 -2.00 18.41 -28.24
C GLY A 550 -0.84 19.38 -28.10
N ASN A 551 -0.37 19.64 -26.88
CA ASN A 551 0.73 20.56 -26.62
C ASN A 551 2.09 19.93 -26.99
N PRO A 552 2.87 20.56 -27.89
CA PRO A 552 4.20 20.08 -28.22
C PRO A 552 5.20 20.41 -27.13
N SER A 553 6.12 19.48 -26.86
CA SER A 553 7.23 19.66 -25.94
C SER A 553 8.51 19.01 -26.48
N PHE A 554 9.67 19.40 -25.95
CA PHE A 554 10.94 18.79 -26.32
C PHE A 554 11.75 18.42 -25.10
N VAL A 555 12.48 17.31 -25.21
CA VAL A 555 13.36 16.82 -24.15
C VAL A 555 14.76 16.60 -24.72
N THR A 556 15.78 16.93 -23.92
CA THR A 556 17.17 16.55 -24.19
C THR A 556 17.54 15.36 -23.33
N LEU A 557 17.80 14.22 -23.96
CA LEU A 557 18.24 12.99 -23.31
C LEU A 557 19.72 12.75 -23.58
N LYS A 558 20.38 12.03 -22.68
CA LYS A 558 21.73 11.51 -22.88
C LYS A 558 21.65 10.00 -23.01
N LYS A 559 22.06 9.46 -24.17
CA LYS A 559 21.97 8.03 -24.45
C LYS A 559 22.88 7.22 -23.51
N ASN A 560 22.33 6.27 -22.76
CA ASN A 560 23.07 5.41 -21.83
C ASN A 560 22.68 3.93 -21.96
N GLU A 561 23.32 3.26 -22.92
CA GLU A 561 23.14 1.82 -23.16
C GLU A 561 23.68 0.91 -22.04
N ARG A 562 24.38 1.43 -21.02
CA ARG A 562 25.03 0.62 -19.97
C ARG A 562 24.05 0.08 -18.94
N PHE A 563 23.00 0.85 -18.61
CA PHE A 563 22.00 0.47 -17.60
C PHE A 563 20.66 0.07 -18.23
N PHE A 564 20.32 0.67 -19.36
CA PHE A 564 19.07 0.44 -20.07
C PHE A 564 19.36 0.26 -21.57
N PRO A 565 19.93 -0.89 -21.97
CA PRO A 565 20.30 -1.15 -23.36
C PRO A 565 19.07 -1.11 -24.26
N LEU A 566 19.28 -0.75 -25.52
CA LEU A 566 18.22 -0.79 -26.52
C LEU A 566 17.75 -2.23 -26.66
N THR A 567 16.51 -2.48 -26.28
CA THR A 567 15.89 -3.80 -26.31
C THR A 567 14.65 -3.72 -27.19
N VAL A 568 14.55 -4.61 -28.16
CA VAL A 568 13.38 -4.76 -29.03
C VAL A 568 12.72 -6.09 -28.69
N TRP A 569 11.43 -6.05 -28.40
CA TRP A 569 10.60 -7.23 -28.30
C TRP A 569 9.64 -7.27 -29.48
N SER A 570 9.55 -8.43 -30.13
CA SER A 570 8.59 -8.68 -31.19
C SER A 570 7.77 -9.91 -30.85
N ARG A 571 6.47 -9.85 -31.10
CA ARG A 571 5.59 -11.00 -30.91
C ARG A 571 5.95 -12.06 -31.94
N ASP A 572 6.22 -13.27 -31.47
CA ASP A 572 6.61 -14.40 -32.31
C ASP A 572 5.86 -15.65 -31.82
N PRO A 573 4.84 -16.12 -32.57
CA PRO A 573 4.08 -17.32 -32.21
C PRO A 573 4.91 -18.59 -32.13
N SER A 574 6.11 -18.62 -32.73
CA SER A 574 7.03 -19.77 -32.65
C SER A 574 7.83 -19.81 -31.34
N GLU A 575 7.88 -18.70 -30.59
CA GLU A 575 8.54 -18.64 -29.29
C GLU A 575 7.63 -19.18 -28.18
N SER A 576 8.20 -19.93 -27.24
CA SER A 576 7.48 -20.60 -26.14
C SER A 576 6.61 -19.69 -25.25
N LYS A 577 6.89 -18.38 -25.23
CA LYS A 577 6.12 -17.35 -24.50
C LYS A 577 5.47 -16.32 -25.42
N GLY A 578 5.48 -16.53 -26.73
CA GLY A 578 4.87 -15.67 -27.74
C GLY A 578 5.64 -14.38 -28.04
N TRP A 579 6.83 -14.16 -27.47
CA TRP A 579 7.63 -12.96 -27.65
C TRP A 579 9.12 -13.30 -27.81
N LYS A 580 9.72 -12.73 -28.85
CA LYS A 580 11.16 -12.71 -29.13
C LYS A 580 11.76 -11.41 -28.61
N ARG A 581 13.00 -11.46 -28.11
CA ARG A 581 13.75 -10.31 -27.60
C ARG A 581 15.10 -10.20 -28.29
N ILE A 582 15.47 -9.00 -28.70
CA ILE A 582 16.79 -8.64 -29.22
C ILE A 582 17.33 -7.49 -28.39
N THR A 583 18.50 -7.65 -27.79
CA THR A 583 19.18 -6.57 -27.06
C THR A 583 20.36 -6.09 -27.90
N TYR A 584 20.51 -4.78 -28.04
CA TYR A 584 21.60 -4.14 -28.76
C TYR A 584 22.56 -3.52 -27.76
N GLU A 585 23.83 -3.89 -27.86
CA GLU A 585 24.93 -3.31 -27.09
C GLU A 585 25.93 -2.70 -28.06
N ASN A 586 26.17 -1.38 -27.97
CA ASN A 586 27.07 -0.66 -28.87
C ASN A 586 26.72 -0.84 -30.37
N GLY A 587 25.42 -0.96 -30.69
CA GLY A 587 24.93 -1.18 -32.05
C GLY A 587 25.08 -2.61 -32.58
N ILE A 588 25.66 -3.53 -31.80
CA ILE A 588 25.76 -4.95 -32.15
C ILE A 588 24.56 -5.68 -31.56
N ALA A 589 23.85 -6.44 -32.39
CA ALA A 589 22.76 -7.29 -31.94
C ALA A 589 23.34 -8.48 -31.16
N ALA A 590 23.16 -8.49 -29.84
CA ALA A 590 23.46 -9.65 -29.01
C ALA A 590 22.21 -10.55 -29.00
N ALA A 591 22.20 -11.57 -29.87
CA ALA A 591 21.22 -12.64 -29.79
C ALA A 591 21.61 -13.57 -28.62
N GLY A 592 21.11 -13.28 -27.42
CA GLY A 592 21.33 -14.16 -26.28
C GLY A 592 21.56 -13.44 -24.95
N GLU A 593 20.49 -12.88 -24.40
CA GLU A 593 20.24 -12.97 -22.96
C GLU A 593 18.74 -13.24 -22.76
N GLY A 594 18.34 -14.49 -23.02
CA GLY A 594 17.09 -15.06 -22.52
C GLY A 594 15.84 -14.96 -23.40
N HIS A 595 15.35 -16.12 -23.85
CA HIS A 595 14.09 -16.35 -24.60
C HIS A 595 12.77 -15.90 -23.91
N HIS A 596 12.80 -15.04 -22.89
CA HIS A 596 11.63 -14.79 -22.06
C HIS A 596 11.51 -13.34 -21.57
N GLY A 597 10.47 -12.65 -22.07
CA GLY A 597 9.60 -11.72 -21.34
C GLY A 597 10.15 -10.35 -20.91
N LEU A 598 9.36 -9.30 -21.16
CA LEU A 598 9.36 -7.94 -20.57
C LEU A 598 9.64 -7.86 -19.06
N SER A 599 10.63 -7.07 -18.63
CA SER A 599 10.43 -6.36 -17.36
C SER A 599 9.28 -5.36 -17.58
N MET A 600 8.20 -5.47 -16.82
CA MET A 600 7.19 -4.42 -16.64
C MET A 600 7.01 -4.16 -15.15
#